data_AF-D4BRU6-F1
#
_entry.id   AF-D4BRU6-F1
#
_cell.length_a   1.000
_cell.length_b   1.000
_cell.length_c   1.000
_cell.angle_alpha   90.00
_cell.angle_beta   90.00
_cell.angle_gamma   90.00
#
_symmetry.space_group_name_H-M   'P 1'
#
loop_
_entity.id
_entity.type
_entity.pdbx_description
1 polymer ?
#
loop_
_entity_poly.entity_id
_entity_poly.type
_entity_poly.pdbx_seq_one_letter_code
_entity_poly.pdbx_strand_id
1 'polypeptide(L)' 'MREWIEPPDVEPVCPRHGCALYPARPIPCPECEIEAEEEEADHYERD' A
#
# COMPACT_ATOMS: atom_id res chain seq x y z
N MET A 1 -3.90 2.15 37.00
CA MET A 1 -4.73 1.95 35.80
C MET A 1 -3.91 2.38 34.61
N ARG A 2 -3.78 1.56 33.56
CA ARG A 2 -3.25 2.02 32.29
C ARG A 2 -4.39 2.74 31.57
N GLU A 3 -4.20 4.02 31.33
CA GLU A 3 -5.04 4.84 30.46
C GLU A 3 -5.04 4.23 29.04
N TRP A 4 -6.21 3.84 28.56
CA TRP A 4 -6.41 3.43 27.18
C TRP A 4 -6.54 4.71 26.34
N ILE A 5 -5.56 4.93 25.47
CA ILE A 5 -5.59 6.01 24.48
C ILE A 5 -6.19 5.41 23.22
N GLU A 6 -7.33 5.94 22.77
CA GLU A 6 -7.87 5.59 21.45
C GLU A 6 -6.85 6.01 20.38
N PRO A 7 -6.44 5.11 19.48
CA PRO A 7 -5.58 5.49 18.37
C PRO A 7 -6.30 6.54 17.53
N PRO A 8 -5.56 7.53 16.99
CA PRO A 8 -6.16 8.54 16.13
C PRO A 8 -6.83 7.88 14.92
N ASP A 9 -8.00 8.38 14.52
CA ASP A 9 -8.72 7.94 13.31
C ASP A 9 -7.96 8.43 12.07
N VAL A 10 -6.87 7.73 11.75
CA VAL A 10 -6.04 8.00 10.57
C VAL A 10 -6.49 7.08 9.45
N GLU A 11 -6.83 7.67 8.30
CA GLU A 11 -7.17 6.89 7.12
C GLU A 11 -5.98 5.99 6.74
N PRO A 12 -6.23 4.71 6.40
CA PRO A 12 -5.16 3.85 5.91
C PRO A 12 -4.61 4.43 4.61
N VAL A 13 -3.29 4.60 4.56
CA VAL A 13 -2.55 5.04 3.37
C VAL A 13 -1.50 4.00 3.00
N CYS A 14 -1.15 3.90 1.72
CA CYS A 14 -0.03 3.07 1.30
C CYS A 14 1.26 3.57 1.95
N PRO A 15 2.04 2.73 2.65
CA PRO A 15 3.28 3.16 3.30
C PRO A 15 4.39 3.53 2.31
N ARG A 16 4.28 3.11 1.04
CA ARG A 16 5.24 3.41 -0.03
C ARG A 16 4.89 4.72 -0.75
N HIS A 17 3.63 4.85 -1.17
CA HIS A 17 3.19 5.94 -2.06
C HIS A 17 2.30 6.99 -1.39
N GLY A 18 1.84 6.77 -0.16
CA GLY A 18 0.98 7.71 0.56
C GLY A 18 -0.45 7.83 0.01
N CYS A 19 -0.84 6.98 -0.94
CA CYS A 19 -2.18 6.99 -1.51
C CYS A 19 -3.22 6.46 -0.52
N ALA A 20 -4.38 7.11 -0.45
CA ALA A 20 -5.49 6.70 0.43
C ALA A 20 -6.00 5.30 0.05
N LEU A 21 -6.14 4.40 1.02
CA LEU A 21 -6.60 3.03 0.85
C LEU A 21 -8.06 2.81 1.33
N TYR A 22 -8.68 3.84 1.91
CA TYR A 22 -10.06 3.83 2.40
C TYR A 22 -11.07 4.14 1.28
N PRO A 23 -12.33 3.59 1.30
CA PRO A 23 -12.84 2.55 2.19
C PRO A 23 -12.50 1.12 1.76
N ALA A 24 -11.99 0.93 0.53
CA ALA A 24 -11.46 -0.32 0.05
C ALA A 24 -10.67 -0.08 -1.24
N ARG A 25 -9.36 0.16 -1.13
CA ARG A 25 -8.43 -0.11 -2.22
C ARG A 25 -7.69 -1.41 -1.88
N PRO A 26 -7.50 -2.34 -2.84
CA PRO A 26 -6.70 -3.52 -2.60
C PRO A 26 -5.31 -3.12 -2.08
N ILE A 27 -4.75 -3.95 -1.20
CA ILE A 27 -3.32 -3.95 -0.92
C ILE A 27 -2.76 -5.12 -1.74
N PRO A 28 -1.84 -4.87 -2.69
CA PRO A 28 -1.08 -3.64 -2.94
C PRO A 28 -1.91 -2.49 -3.55
N CYS A 29 -1.52 -1.24 -3.25
CA CYS A 29 -2.15 -0.05 -3.86
C CYS A 29 -1.87 0.00 -5.38
N PRO A 30 -2.60 0.81 -6.17
CA PRO A 30 -2.43 0.84 -7.63
C PRO A 30 -0.99 1.05 -8.10
N GLU A 31 -0.24 1.97 -7.47
CA GLU A 31 1.17 2.20 -7.83
C GLU A 31 2.05 1.00 -7.49
N CYS A 32 1.80 0.34 -6.35
CA CYS A 32 2.51 -0.89 -5.99
C CYS A 32 2.21 -2.04 -6.95
N GLU A 33 0.99 -2.09 -7.51
CA GLU A 33 0.58 -3.12 -8.49
C GLU A 33 1.32 -2.92 -9.80
N ILE A 34 1.33 -1.68 -10.32
CA ILE A 34 2.07 -1.31 -11.53
C ILE A 34 3.57 -1.60 -11.37
N GLU A 35 4.18 -1.17 -10.26
CA GLU A 35 5.60 -1.45 -10.00
C GLU A 35 5.90 -2.96 -9.99
N ALA A 36 4.98 -3.79 -9.48
CA ALA A 36 5.16 -5.23 -9.48
C ALA A 36 5.05 -5.84 -10.89
N GLU A 37 4.12 -5.34 -11.71
CA GLU A 37 3.98 -5.75 -13.11
C GLU A 37 5.21 -5.36 -13.95
N GLU A 38 5.75 -4.14 -13.75
CA GLU A 38 6.97 -3.67 -14.42
C GLU A 38 8.19 -4.51 -14.03
N GLU A 39 8.32 -4.86 -12.74
CA GLU A 39 9.43 -5.67 -12.25
C GLU A 39 9.36 -7.12 -12.76
N GLU A 40 8.15 -7.67 -12.94
CA GLU A 40 7.94 -8.96 -13.61
C GLU A 40 8.28 -8.91 -15.11
N ALA A 41 7.87 -7.85 -15.81
CA ALA A 41 8.17 -7.67 -17.22
C ALA A 41 9.68 -7.57 -17.48
N ASP A 42 10.42 -6.76 -16.70
CA ASP A 42 11.87 -6.67 -16.76
C ASP A 42 12.55 -8.01 -16.48
N HIS A 43 12.01 -8.79 -15.54
CA HIS A 43 12.51 -10.13 -15.25
C HIS A 43 12.39 -11.08 -16.45
N TYR A 44 11.28 -11.02 -17.20
CA TYR A 44 11.07 -11.87 -18.38
C TYR A 44 11.95 -11.47 -19.57
N GLU A 45 12.23 -10.18 -19.77
CA GLU A 45 13.09 -9.71 -20.87
C GLU A 45 14.57 -10.04 -20.66
N ARG A 46 14.97 -10.41 -19.44
CA ARG A 46 16.36 -10.74 -19.10
C ARG A 46 16.69 -12.25 -19.22
N ASP A 47 15.69 -13.12 -19.31
CA ASP A 47 15.85 -14.58 -19.47
C ASP A 47 15.90 -14.98 -20.96
#